data_AF-A0A1Y1QGE3-F1
#
_entry.id   AF-A0A1Y1QGE3-F1
#
_cell.length_a   1.000
_cell.length_b   1.000
_cell.length_c   1.000
_cell.angle_alpha   90.00
_cell.angle_beta   90.00
_cell.angle_gamma   90.00
#
_symmetry.space_group_name_H-M   'P 1'
#
loop_
_entity.id
_entity.type
_entity.pdbx_description
1 polymer ?
#
loop_
_entity_poly.entity_id
_entity_poly.type
_entity_poly.pdbx_seq_one_letter_code
_entity_poly.pdbx_strand_id
1 'polypeptide(L)'
;MGQQLQALLKPYMKPGFSVLQPDISRLECEETALDVAKLLAYSHLFKVDISALLKPHFQAFCQSEFHLQHFATNAEADHYLCGKENEGRILAYSQFPSSFFVNAHDDSDRFQQIADPDYAETHIHTLDSLLNFIFSPISSYSYAARGDILLRYLEHFRQRSKHLHFFSRAAFSATSLFPSLILLPKKSTLIMLAPVMQHDQGDVFLEITSLLICKEVYDFYFHKVNTLDANISLLKIGRDTLELLQKRDSLESAARFFYAEVQKRSPEDSAAILENFSVDIQAMLLA
;
A
#
# COMPACT_ATOMS: atom_id res chain seq x y z
N MET A 1 -36.32 2.47 3.35
CA MET A 1 -35.04 3.16 3.66
C MET A 1 -33.82 2.42 3.12
N GLY A 2 -33.62 1.13 3.42
CA GLY A 2 -32.44 0.37 2.95
C GLY A 2 -32.19 0.40 1.43
N GLN A 3 -33.23 0.23 0.60
CA GLN A 3 -33.08 0.30 -0.87
C GLN A 3 -32.76 1.70 -1.41
N GLN A 4 -33.25 2.77 -0.78
CA GLN A 4 -32.91 4.16 -1.16
C GLN A 4 -31.46 4.49 -0.77
N LEU A 5 -31.02 4.04 0.41
CA LEU A 5 -29.64 4.18 0.87
C LEU A 5 -28.67 3.43 -0.06
N GLN A 6 -29.02 2.19 -0.40
CA GLN A 6 -28.22 1.35 -1.29
C GLN A 6 -28.13 1.92 -2.71
N ALA A 7 -29.22 2.51 -3.23
CA ALA A 7 -29.21 3.18 -4.53
C ALA A 7 -28.35 4.46 -4.55
N LEU A 8 -28.28 5.17 -3.43
CA LEU A 8 -27.47 6.39 -3.27
C LEU A 8 -25.98 6.10 -3.14
N LEU A 9 -25.64 4.96 -2.52
CA LEU A 9 -24.27 4.53 -2.25
C LEU A 9 -23.64 3.72 -3.39
N LYS A 10 -24.45 3.04 -4.21
CA LYS A 10 -24.01 2.15 -5.30
C LYS A 10 -22.96 2.74 -6.25
N PRO A 11 -23.01 4.04 -6.62
CA PRO A 11 -22.00 4.64 -7.51
C PRO A 11 -20.62 4.80 -6.87
N TYR A 12 -20.55 4.93 -5.53
CA TYR A 12 -19.33 5.28 -4.79
C TYR A 12 -18.72 4.09 -4.03
N MET A 13 -19.35 2.93 -4.12
CA MET A 13 -18.90 1.70 -3.48
C MET A 13 -18.03 0.89 -4.43
N LYS A 14 -16.90 0.39 -3.93
CA LYS A 14 -16.07 -0.58 -4.66
C LYS A 14 -16.96 -1.76 -5.12
N PRO A 15 -16.80 -2.27 -6.35
CA PRO A 15 -17.56 -3.44 -6.80
C PRO A 15 -17.43 -4.59 -5.79
N GLY A 16 -18.57 -5.03 -5.23
CA GLY A 16 -18.62 -6.10 -4.21
C GLY A 16 -18.73 -5.63 -2.75
N PHE A 17 -18.72 -4.33 -2.47
CA PHE A 17 -18.98 -3.81 -1.12
C PHE A 17 -20.51 -3.75 -0.87
N SER A 18 -20.99 -4.31 0.25
CA SER A 18 -22.38 -4.20 0.68
C SER A 18 -22.43 -3.85 2.16
N VAL A 19 -23.06 -2.73 2.52
CA VAL A 19 -23.40 -2.42 3.91
C VAL A 19 -24.74 -3.08 4.20
N LEU A 20 -24.73 -4.16 4.99
CA LEU A 20 -25.94 -4.87 5.38
C LEU A 20 -26.41 -4.36 6.75
N GLN A 21 -27.72 -4.42 6.99
CA GLN A 21 -28.29 -4.06 8.29
C GLN A 21 -27.64 -4.76 9.51
N PRO A 22 -27.18 -6.02 9.42
CA PRO A 22 -26.42 -6.66 10.48
C PRO A 22 -25.07 -5.99 10.76
N ASP A 23 -24.43 -5.39 9.76
CA ASP A 23 -23.15 -4.69 9.94
C ASP A 23 -23.35 -3.43 10.78
N ILE A 24 -24.45 -2.70 10.54
CA ILE A 24 -24.85 -1.52 11.33
C ILE A 24 -25.13 -1.94 12.78
N SER A 25 -25.88 -3.02 12.99
CA SER A 25 -26.21 -3.52 14.32
C SER A 25 -24.97 -3.99 15.10
N ARG A 26 -24.01 -4.67 14.45
CA ARG A 26 -22.76 -5.13 15.07
C ARG A 26 -21.84 -3.97 15.47
N LEU A 27 -21.88 -2.88 14.72
CA LEU A 27 -21.12 -1.66 15.02
C LEU A 27 -21.70 -0.92 16.23
N GLU A 28 -23.03 -0.81 16.30
CA GLU A 28 -23.71 -0.25 17.48
C GLU A 28 -23.47 -1.08 18.75
N CYS A 29 -23.25 -2.40 18.59
CA CYS A 29 -22.94 -3.32 19.69
C CYS A 29 -21.43 -3.49 19.99
N GLU A 30 -20.54 -2.76 19.30
CA GLU A 30 -19.07 -2.84 19.47
C GLU A 30 -18.45 -4.23 19.20
N GLU A 31 -19.13 -5.11 18.47
CA GLU A 31 -18.71 -6.52 18.27
C GLU A 31 -17.64 -6.69 17.17
N THR A 32 -17.29 -5.62 16.46
CA THR A 32 -16.33 -5.66 15.34
C THR A 32 -15.39 -4.45 15.36
N ALA A 33 -14.11 -4.70 15.12
CA ALA A 33 -13.13 -3.63 14.93
C ALA A 33 -13.46 -2.82 13.66
N LEU A 34 -13.56 -1.51 13.83
CA LEU A 34 -13.77 -0.55 12.76
C LEU A 34 -12.41 -0.22 12.15
N ASP A 35 -12.17 -0.71 10.93
CA ASP A 35 -11.01 -0.28 10.15
C ASP A 35 -11.21 1.15 9.63
N VAL A 36 -10.09 1.81 9.31
CA VAL A 36 -10.03 3.22 8.90
C VAL A 36 -10.94 3.49 7.70
N ALA A 37 -10.99 2.59 6.71
CA ALA A 37 -11.82 2.75 5.53
C ALA A 37 -13.33 2.74 5.86
N LYS A 38 -13.77 1.84 6.76
CA LYS A 38 -15.17 1.80 7.22
C LYS A 38 -15.56 3.05 7.99
N LEU A 39 -14.69 3.52 8.89
CA LEU A 39 -14.93 4.72 9.69
C LEU A 39 -15.20 5.95 8.80
N LEU A 40 -14.46 6.03 7.71
CA LEU A 40 -14.52 7.12 6.75
C LEU A 40 -15.73 7.03 5.83
N ALA A 41 -16.08 5.82 5.38
CA ALA A 41 -17.34 5.58 4.69
C ALA A 41 -18.55 6.00 5.54
N TYR A 42 -18.51 5.75 6.84
CA TYR A 42 -19.56 6.19 7.76
C TYR A 42 -19.56 7.69 7.99
N SER A 43 -18.40 8.33 8.13
CA SER A 43 -18.30 9.80 8.29
C SER A 43 -18.97 10.51 7.11
N HIS A 44 -18.68 10.05 5.89
CA HIS A 44 -19.32 10.55 4.67
C HIS A 44 -20.83 10.27 4.66
N LEU A 45 -21.23 9.03 4.92
CA LEU A 45 -22.65 8.60 4.92
C LEU A 45 -23.52 9.45 5.84
N PHE A 46 -23.03 9.69 7.06
CA PHE A 46 -23.77 10.42 8.08
C PHE A 46 -23.57 11.93 7.98
N LYS A 47 -22.71 12.41 7.07
CA LYS A 47 -22.30 13.82 6.95
C LYS A 47 -21.84 14.40 8.28
N VAL A 48 -21.10 13.59 9.04
CA VAL A 48 -20.51 13.98 10.31
C VAL A 48 -19.01 13.79 10.24
N ASP A 49 -18.27 14.63 10.95
CA ASP A 49 -16.83 14.46 11.09
C ASP A 49 -16.51 13.07 11.69
N ILE A 50 -15.39 12.46 11.30
CA ILE A 50 -14.93 11.19 11.91
C ILE A 50 -14.94 11.28 13.44
N SER A 51 -14.52 12.42 13.99
CA SER A 51 -14.51 12.66 15.43
C SER A 51 -15.89 12.46 16.05
N ALA A 52 -16.98 12.76 15.34
CA ALA A 52 -18.34 12.51 15.83
C ALA A 52 -18.71 11.01 15.87
N LEU A 53 -18.00 10.17 15.13
CA LEU A 53 -18.17 8.70 15.11
C LEU A 53 -17.23 7.97 16.08
N LEU A 54 -16.21 8.64 16.58
CA LEU A 54 -15.30 8.10 17.57
C LEU A 54 -15.87 8.21 18.98
N LYS A 55 -15.56 7.25 19.85
CA LYS A 55 -15.90 7.34 21.28
C LYS A 55 -15.29 8.61 21.88
N PRO A 56 -15.94 9.26 22.87
CA PRO A 56 -15.52 10.55 23.41
C PRO A 56 -14.03 10.66 23.81
N HIS A 57 -13.43 9.60 24.32
CA HIS A 57 -12.00 9.59 24.70
C HIS A 57 -11.03 9.54 23.50
N PHE A 58 -11.48 9.09 22.33
CA PHE A 58 -10.71 9.11 21.08
C PHE A 58 -10.91 10.40 20.28
N GLN A 59 -11.95 11.20 20.59
CA GLN A 59 -12.21 12.47 19.91
C GLN A 59 -11.07 13.48 20.13
N ALA A 60 -10.51 13.52 21.34
CA ALA A 60 -9.36 14.36 21.69
C ALA A 60 -8.06 13.93 20.95
N PHE A 61 -7.89 12.63 20.71
CA PHE A 61 -6.78 12.08 19.92
C PHE A 61 -6.91 12.43 18.43
N CYS A 62 -8.12 12.29 17.88
CA CYS A 62 -8.38 12.53 16.45
C CYS A 62 -8.22 14.00 16.05
N GLN A 63 -8.43 14.96 16.95
CA GLN A 63 -8.29 16.39 16.63
C GLN A 63 -6.85 16.93 16.78
N SER A 64 -5.94 16.19 17.44
CA SER A 64 -4.58 16.67 17.72
C SER A 64 -3.49 15.93 16.95
N GLU A 65 -3.74 14.69 16.51
CA GLU A 65 -2.70 13.83 15.95
C GLU A 65 -2.93 13.39 14.49
N PHE A 66 -4.16 13.52 13.99
CA PHE A 66 -4.55 13.05 12.66
C PHE A 66 -5.46 14.06 11.96
N HIS A 67 -5.29 14.29 10.66
CA HIS A 67 -6.18 15.15 9.86
C HIS A 67 -6.64 14.44 8.58
N LEU A 68 -7.84 14.76 8.11
CA LEU A 68 -8.23 14.44 6.74
C LEU A 68 -7.82 15.58 5.81
N GLN A 69 -6.99 15.28 4.83
CA GLN A 69 -6.66 16.17 3.72
C GLN A 69 -7.50 15.76 2.50
N HIS A 70 -8.08 16.74 1.83
CA HIS A 70 -8.79 16.55 0.57
C HIS A 70 -8.14 17.43 -0.48
N PHE A 71 -7.89 16.86 -1.65
CA PHE A 71 -7.36 17.59 -2.79
C PHE A 71 -8.36 17.49 -3.94
N ALA A 72 -8.74 18.64 -4.51
CA ALA A 72 -9.67 18.67 -5.62
C ALA A 72 -9.01 18.24 -6.94
N THR A 73 -7.68 18.34 -7.02
CA THR A 73 -6.88 17.94 -8.18
C THR A 73 -5.56 17.29 -7.76
N ASN A 74 -4.97 16.49 -8.66
CA ASN A 74 -3.63 15.92 -8.44
C ASN A 74 -2.57 17.02 -8.28
N ALA A 75 -2.68 18.12 -9.01
CA ALA A 75 -1.74 19.25 -8.91
C ALA A 75 -1.76 19.92 -7.52
N GLU A 76 -2.93 20.03 -6.88
CA GLU A 76 -3.05 20.52 -5.51
C GLU A 76 -2.40 19.56 -4.50
N ALA A 77 -2.63 18.26 -4.66
CA ALA A 77 -1.98 17.23 -3.86
C ALA A 77 -0.46 17.31 -4.01
N ASP A 78 0.04 17.39 -5.23
CA ASP A 78 1.46 17.50 -5.54
C ASP A 78 2.08 18.75 -4.93
N HIS A 79 1.44 19.92 -5.08
CA HIS A 79 1.95 21.17 -4.50
C HIS A 79 2.04 21.09 -2.97
N TYR A 80 1.01 20.54 -2.32
CA TYR A 80 1.01 20.33 -0.88
C TYR A 80 2.14 19.39 -0.45
N LEU A 81 2.30 18.25 -1.14
CA LEU A 81 3.33 17.26 -0.86
C LEU A 81 4.74 17.82 -1.06
N CYS A 82 4.99 18.56 -2.14
CA CYS A 82 6.26 19.25 -2.36
C CYS A 82 6.55 20.30 -1.28
N GLY A 83 5.52 21.02 -0.83
CA GLY A 83 5.62 21.93 0.32
C GLY A 83 6.08 21.20 1.58
N LYS A 84 5.48 20.03 1.88
CA LYS A 84 5.89 19.19 3.01
C LYS A 84 7.30 18.65 2.87
N GLU A 85 7.69 18.20 1.68
CA GLU A 85 9.07 17.74 1.41
C GLU A 85 10.09 18.84 1.69
N ASN A 86 9.80 20.07 1.27
CA ASN A 86 10.64 21.25 1.55
C ASN A 86 10.70 21.60 3.04
N GLU A 87 9.64 21.33 3.80
CA GLU A 87 9.64 21.40 5.28
C GLU A 87 10.46 20.27 5.93
N GLY A 88 11.08 19.40 5.13
CA GLY A 88 11.82 18.22 5.57
C GLY A 88 10.89 17.07 5.98
N ARG A 89 9.64 17.10 5.52
CA ARG A 89 8.59 16.16 5.90
C ARG A 89 8.11 15.33 4.70
N ILE A 90 8.09 14.00 4.77
CA ILE A 90 7.92 13.17 3.57
C ILE A 90 6.89 12.07 3.71
N LEU A 91 6.14 11.94 2.62
CA LEU A 91 5.11 10.95 2.31
C LEU A 91 5.47 9.52 2.73
N ALA A 92 4.69 8.97 3.66
CA ALA A 92 4.51 7.54 3.85
C ALA A 92 3.15 7.15 3.29
N TYR A 93 3.14 6.77 2.02
CA TYR A 93 2.01 6.02 1.46
C TYR A 93 2.52 4.77 0.77
N SER A 94 1.70 3.71 0.68
CA SER A 94 1.21 3.21 -0.61
C SER A 94 0.88 1.72 -0.63
N GLN A 95 0.02 1.41 -1.58
CA GLN A 95 -0.19 0.08 -2.15
C GLN A 95 1.02 -0.27 -3.05
N PHE A 96 1.28 -1.54 -3.25
CA PHE A 96 2.15 -1.98 -4.35
C PHE A 96 1.24 -2.40 -5.52
N PRO A 97 1.50 -1.92 -6.75
CA PRO A 97 2.55 -1.01 -7.18
C PRO A 97 2.24 0.47 -6.84
N SER A 98 3.27 1.31 -6.76
CA SER A 98 3.11 2.76 -6.68
C SER A 98 2.34 3.30 -7.90
N SER A 99 1.54 4.34 -7.69
CA SER A 99 0.93 5.12 -8.79
C SER A 99 1.97 5.58 -9.81
N PHE A 100 3.19 5.89 -9.37
CA PHE A 100 4.31 6.28 -10.23
C PHE A 100 4.58 5.28 -11.35
N PHE A 101 4.46 3.98 -11.07
CA PHE A 101 4.76 2.93 -12.05
C PHE A 101 3.54 2.47 -12.83
N VAL A 102 2.33 2.82 -12.39
CA VAL A 102 1.08 2.51 -13.09
C VAL A 102 0.87 3.49 -14.25
N ASN A 103 1.00 4.79 -14.00
CA ASN A 103 0.72 5.86 -14.97
C ASN A 103 2.02 6.43 -15.55
N ALA A 104 2.55 5.83 -16.64
CA ALA A 104 3.79 6.29 -17.29
C ALA A 104 3.67 7.63 -18.07
N HIS A 105 2.53 8.31 -17.99
CA HIS A 105 2.22 9.53 -18.74
C HIS A 105 1.78 10.68 -17.84
N ASP A 106 2.18 10.64 -16.57
CA ASP A 106 1.93 11.73 -15.65
C ASP A 106 3.05 12.77 -15.83
N ASP A 107 2.70 13.89 -16.47
CA ASP A 107 3.61 15.01 -16.72
C ASP A 107 3.74 15.94 -15.50
N SER A 108 3.24 15.56 -14.32
CA SER A 108 3.40 16.36 -13.11
C SER A 108 4.86 16.59 -12.75
N ASP A 109 5.14 17.78 -12.20
CA ASP A 109 6.47 18.16 -11.71
C ASP A 109 7.01 17.12 -10.71
N ARG A 110 6.12 16.49 -9.93
CA ARG A 110 6.46 15.44 -8.98
C ARG A 110 6.98 14.18 -9.68
N PHE A 111 6.29 13.71 -10.72
CA PHE A 111 6.78 12.57 -11.49
C PHE A 111 8.11 12.87 -12.18
N GLN A 112 8.29 14.08 -12.71
CA GLN A 112 9.56 14.50 -13.30
C GLN A 112 10.70 14.52 -12.28
N GLN A 113 10.44 15.02 -11.07
CA GLN A 113 11.40 15.01 -9.96
C GLN A 113 11.77 13.59 -9.53
N ILE A 114 10.79 12.70 -9.38
CA ILE A 114 11.02 11.29 -9.01
C ILE A 114 11.80 10.55 -10.11
N ALA A 115 11.49 10.85 -11.38
CA ALA A 115 12.18 10.27 -12.53
C ALA A 115 13.64 10.73 -12.64
N ASP A 116 14.01 11.87 -12.02
CA ASP A 116 15.38 12.37 -11.99
C ASP A 116 16.35 11.30 -11.44
N PRO A 117 17.43 10.98 -12.17
CA PRO A 117 18.45 10.03 -11.70
C PRO A 117 19.12 10.42 -10.39
N ASP A 118 19.24 11.71 -10.08
CA ASP A 118 19.92 12.20 -8.89
C ASP A 118 18.98 12.32 -7.68
N TYR A 119 17.67 12.15 -7.88
CA TYR A 119 16.71 12.11 -6.78
C TYR A 119 16.90 10.85 -5.94
N ALA A 120 17.37 11.06 -4.71
CA ALA A 120 17.63 9.98 -3.77
C ALA A 120 16.34 9.58 -3.05
N GLU A 121 15.84 8.38 -3.32
CA GLU A 121 14.59 7.87 -2.77
C GLU A 121 14.72 6.45 -2.26
N THR A 122 13.83 6.10 -1.32
CA THR A 122 13.71 4.75 -0.78
C THR A 122 12.24 4.32 -0.78
N HIS A 123 11.95 3.18 -1.38
CA HIS A 123 10.66 2.50 -1.32
C HIS A 123 10.79 1.28 -0.41
N ILE A 124 9.83 1.07 0.49
CA ILE A 124 9.78 -0.06 1.42
C ILE A 124 8.39 -0.69 1.35
N HIS A 125 8.31 -1.87 0.76
CA HIS A 125 7.05 -2.57 0.52
C HIS A 125 6.94 -3.85 1.32
N THR A 126 5.71 -4.27 1.58
CA THR A 126 5.47 -5.53 2.28
C THR A 126 5.48 -6.69 1.27
N LEU A 127 6.00 -7.85 1.64
CA LEU A 127 6.07 -9.03 0.75
C LEU A 127 4.68 -9.48 0.27
N ASP A 128 3.68 -9.46 1.15
CA ASP A 128 2.29 -9.78 0.79
C ASP A 128 1.78 -8.88 -0.34
N SER A 129 2.19 -7.61 -0.39
CA SER A 129 1.77 -6.70 -1.47
C SER A 129 2.35 -7.10 -2.83
N LEU A 130 3.62 -7.54 -2.88
CA LEU A 130 4.26 -8.05 -4.10
C LEU A 130 3.65 -9.39 -4.53
N LEU A 131 3.50 -10.34 -3.60
CA LEU A 131 2.94 -11.65 -3.90
C LEU A 131 1.49 -11.54 -4.37
N ASN A 132 0.68 -10.70 -3.72
CA ASN A 132 -0.67 -10.41 -4.17
C ASN A 132 -0.68 -9.79 -5.56
N PHE A 133 0.23 -8.86 -5.86
CA PHE A 133 0.31 -8.29 -7.20
C PHE A 133 0.61 -9.34 -8.27
N ILE A 134 1.57 -10.24 -8.01
CA ILE A 134 1.95 -11.31 -8.95
C ILE A 134 0.82 -12.32 -9.14
N PHE A 135 0.30 -12.87 -8.04
CA PHE A 135 -0.56 -14.06 -8.07
C PHE A 135 -2.07 -13.78 -7.98
N SER A 136 -2.49 -12.55 -7.68
CA SER A 136 -3.93 -12.28 -7.50
C SER A 136 -4.72 -12.55 -8.80
N PRO A 137 -5.73 -13.43 -8.74
CA PRO A 137 -6.57 -13.74 -9.89
C PRO A 137 -7.58 -12.63 -10.20
N ILE A 138 -7.80 -11.70 -9.27
CA ILE A 138 -8.80 -10.62 -9.37
C ILE A 138 -8.18 -9.23 -9.56
N SER A 139 -6.87 -9.14 -9.80
CA SER A 139 -6.25 -7.83 -10.02
C SER A 139 -6.75 -7.22 -11.33
N SER A 140 -6.96 -5.90 -11.30
CA SER A 140 -7.44 -5.09 -12.43
C SER A 140 -6.45 -5.02 -13.59
N TYR A 141 -5.20 -5.39 -13.36
CA TYR A 141 -4.16 -5.42 -14.38
C TYR A 141 -4.05 -6.81 -14.99
N SER A 142 -3.95 -6.88 -16.32
CA SER A 142 -3.59 -8.13 -17.02
C SER A 142 -2.16 -8.57 -16.63
N TYR A 143 -1.82 -9.85 -16.78
CA TYR A 143 -0.46 -10.31 -16.49
C TYR A 143 0.60 -9.59 -17.34
N ALA A 144 0.28 -9.18 -18.57
CA ALA A 144 1.14 -8.35 -19.42
C ALA A 144 1.38 -6.98 -18.78
N ALA A 145 0.32 -6.26 -18.41
CA ALA A 145 0.43 -4.95 -17.77
C ALA A 145 1.18 -5.03 -16.43
N ARG A 146 0.99 -6.10 -15.65
CA ARG A 146 1.77 -6.31 -14.42
C ARG A 146 3.26 -6.51 -14.72
N GLY A 147 3.58 -7.27 -15.76
CA GLY A 147 4.96 -7.44 -16.23
C GLY A 147 5.61 -6.12 -16.61
N ASP A 148 4.90 -5.27 -17.35
CA ASP A 148 5.35 -3.94 -17.73
C ASP A 148 5.59 -3.03 -16.52
N ILE A 149 4.71 -3.07 -15.52
CA ILE A 149 4.89 -2.34 -14.25
C ILE A 149 6.16 -2.80 -13.53
N LEU A 150 6.40 -4.12 -13.42
CA LEU A 150 7.62 -4.64 -12.80
C LEU A 150 8.88 -4.25 -13.59
N LEU A 151 8.80 -4.18 -14.93
CA LEU A 151 9.89 -3.69 -15.76
C LEU A 151 10.25 -2.23 -15.46
N ARG A 152 9.26 -1.35 -15.31
CA ARG A 152 9.50 0.06 -14.95
C ARG A 152 10.17 0.18 -13.57
N TYR A 153 9.73 -0.61 -12.59
CA TYR A 153 10.41 -0.70 -11.29
C TYR A 153 11.87 -1.15 -11.46
N LEU A 154 12.12 -2.19 -12.25
CA LEU A 154 13.47 -2.71 -12.50
C LEU A 154 14.38 -1.70 -13.18
N GLU A 155 13.85 -0.86 -14.07
CA GLU A 155 14.60 0.20 -14.74
C GLU A 155 14.92 1.36 -13.79
N HIS A 156 13.92 1.80 -13.02
CA HIS A 156 14.04 2.91 -12.08
C HIS A 156 15.01 2.62 -10.95
N PHE A 157 14.91 1.46 -10.29
CA PHE A 157 15.76 1.10 -9.15
C PHE A 157 17.12 0.49 -9.54
N ARG A 158 17.53 0.55 -10.81
CA ARG A 158 18.93 0.30 -11.21
C ARG A 158 19.86 1.47 -10.86
N GLN A 159 19.29 2.64 -10.60
CA GLN A 159 20.02 3.86 -10.30
C GLN A 159 20.61 3.80 -8.87
N ARG A 160 21.84 4.31 -8.68
CA ARG A 160 22.59 4.15 -7.41
C ARG A 160 21.97 4.90 -6.23
N SER A 161 21.25 5.98 -6.51
CA SER A 161 20.57 6.87 -5.56
C SER A 161 19.21 6.33 -5.11
N LYS A 162 18.71 5.26 -5.74
CA LYS A 162 17.36 4.74 -5.54
C LYS A 162 17.39 3.38 -4.87
N HIS A 163 16.58 3.23 -3.83
CA HIS A 163 16.54 2.02 -3.02
C HIS A 163 15.13 1.45 -2.97
N LEU A 164 15.02 0.15 -3.18
CA LEU A 164 13.78 -0.60 -3.04
C LEU A 164 14.03 -1.69 -2.01
N HIS A 165 13.13 -1.83 -1.06
CA HIS A 165 13.16 -2.84 -0.01
C HIS A 165 11.83 -3.57 0.09
N PHE A 166 11.91 -4.88 0.33
CA PHE A 166 10.76 -5.68 0.77
C PHE A 166 10.98 -6.16 2.20
N PHE A 167 9.89 -6.35 2.94
CA PHE A 167 9.94 -6.96 4.26
C PHE A 167 8.77 -7.90 4.52
N SER A 168 9.00 -8.89 5.38
CA SER A 168 7.97 -9.83 5.83
C SER A 168 7.17 -9.26 6.99
N ARG A 169 5.84 -9.19 6.84
CA ARG A 169 4.93 -8.86 7.96
C ARG A 169 4.77 -10.00 8.95
N ALA A 170 5.11 -11.23 8.59
CA ALA A 170 5.00 -12.39 9.48
C ALA A 170 5.83 -12.21 10.76
N ALA A 171 6.96 -11.49 10.66
CA ALA A 171 7.81 -11.13 11.81
C ALA A 171 7.18 -10.07 12.75
N PHE A 172 6.06 -9.45 12.36
CA PHE A 172 5.48 -8.27 13.01
C PHE A 172 3.95 -8.35 13.15
N SER A 173 3.43 -9.51 13.56
CA SER A 173 1.98 -9.78 13.64
C SER A 173 1.20 -8.79 14.54
N ALA A 174 1.81 -8.30 15.62
CA ALA A 174 1.20 -7.36 16.56
C ALA A 174 1.21 -5.88 16.09
N THR A 175 1.97 -5.54 15.05
CA THR A 175 2.11 -4.17 14.51
C THR A 175 1.72 -4.08 13.02
N SER A 176 0.94 -5.05 12.51
CA SER A 176 0.61 -5.21 11.09
C SER A 176 -0.29 -4.12 10.48
N LEU A 177 -0.57 -3.05 11.24
CA LEU A 177 -1.41 -1.92 10.81
C LEU A 177 -0.68 -0.93 9.89
N PHE A 178 0.65 -0.97 9.80
CA PHE A 178 1.40 -0.01 9.00
C PHE A 178 1.47 -0.40 7.51
N PRO A 179 1.06 0.48 6.56
CA PRO A 179 1.03 0.23 5.11
C PRO A 179 2.44 0.13 4.49
N SER A 180 2.57 -0.05 3.16
CA SER A 180 3.90 0.14 2.55
C SER A 180 4.29 1.61 2.61
N LEU A 181 5.59 1.85 2.44
CA LEU A 181 6.22 3.15 2.48
C LEU A 181 6.84 3.45 1.10
N ILE A 182 6.52 4.60 0.51
CA ILE A 182 7.00 4.99 -0.81
C ILE A 182 7.68 6.35 -0.77
N LEU A 183 8.80 6.46 -1.49
CA LEU A 183 9.53 7.70 -1.78
C LEU A 183 10.01 8.46 -0.55
N LEU A 184 10.97 7.87 0.18
CA LEU A 184 11.68 8.56 1.25
C LEU A 184 13.09 9.01 0.84
N PRO A 185 13.32 10.32 0.70
CA PRO A 185 14.64 10.89 0.84
C PRO A 185 15.29 10.54 2.17
N LYS A 186 16.55 10.10 2.09
CA LYS A 186 17.35 9.56 3.19
C LYS A 186 17.46 10.46 4.44
N LYS A 187 17.12 11.76 4.34
CA LYS A 187 17.32 12.77 5.40
C LYS A 187 16.02 13.29 6.03
N SER A 188 14.87 12.71 5.70
CA SER A 188 13.61 13.40 5.96
C SER A 188 12.79 12.83 7.12
N THR A 189 12.04 13.72 7.77
CA THR A 189 11.06 13.40 8.81
C THR A 189 9.80 12.85 8.14
N LEU A 190 9.18 11.81 8.70
CA LEU A 190 8.03 11.17 8.05
C LEU A 190 6.73 11.96 8.26
N ILE A 191 5.87 12.08 7.23
CA ILE A 191 4.42 12.30 7.36
C ILE A 191 3.74 11.10 6.73
N MET A 192 2.89 10.41 7.48
CA MET A 192 2.05 9.37 6.90
C MET A 192 0.76 9.98 6.33
N LEU A 193 0.43 9.64 5.09
CA LEU A 193 -0.82 10.00 4.42
C LEU A 193 -1.45 8.73 3.86
N ALA A 194 -2.50 8.21 4.50
CA ALA A 194 -3.22 7.03 4.00
C ALA A 194 -4.46 7.47 3.20
N PRO A 195 -4.56 7.22 1.89
CA PRO A 195 -5.75 7.51 1.12
C PRO A 195 -6.87 6.61 1.57
N VAL A 196 -8.02 7.26 1.61
CA VAL A 196 -9.23 6.80 2.23
C VAL A 196 -10.20 6.32 1.15
N MET A 197 -10.22 7.03 0.01
CA MET A 197 -11.04 6.75 -1.16
C MET A 197 -10.30 7.22 -2.42
N GLN A 198 -10.36 6.44 -3.50
CA GLN A 198 -9.93 6.84 -4.84
C GLN A 198 -10.89 6.32 -5.91
N HIS A 199 -11.58 7.24 -6.58
CA HIS A 199 -11.71 7.33 -8.05
C HIS A 199 -12.67 8.45 -8.50
N ASP A 200 -13.63 8.85 -7.66
CA ASP A 200 -14.80 9.63 -8.14
C ASP A 200 -15.00 11.00 -7.47
N GLN A 201 -14.31 11.30 -6.35
CA GLN A 201 -14.55 12.51 -5.53
C GLN A 201 -13.28 13.30 -5.14
N GLY A 202 -12.14 13.01 -5.80
CA GLY A 202 -10.83 13.52 -5.39
C GLY A 202 -10.20 12.65 -4.29
N ASP A 203 -8.88 12.68 -4.20
CA ASP A 203 -8.14 11.87 -3.24
C ASP A 203 -8.31 12.45 -1.82
N VAL A 204 -8.87 11.65 -0.91
CA VAL A 204 -8.94 11.97 0.52
C VAL A 204 -7.81 11.20 1.22
N PHE A 205 -6.97 11.89 1.98
CA PHE A 205 -5.85 11.34 2.72
C PHE A 205 -6.03 11.52 4.22
N LEU A 206 -5.67 10.51 5.00
CA LEU A 206 -5.51 10.60 6.45
C LEU A 206 -4.04 10.95 6.75
N GLU A 207 -3.79 12.21 7.08
CA GLU A 207 -2.50 12.74 7.55
C GLU A 207 -2.27 12.42 9.02
N ILE A 208 -1.06 12.00 9.38
CA ILE A 208 -0.59 11.97 10.76
C ILE A 208 0.23 13.23 11.03
N THR A 209 -0.26 14.09 11.91
CA THR A 209 0.39 15.36 12.29
C THR A 209 1.24 15.22 13.55
N SER A 210 1.02 14.17 14.35
CA SER A 210 1.81 13.87 15.54
C SER A 210 3.24 13.48 15.19
N LEU A 211 4.20 14.35 15.55
CA LEU A 211 5.63 14.10 15.38
C LEU A 211 6.09 12.84 16.14
N LEU A 212 5.45 12.53 17.26
CA LEU A 212 5.75 11.34 18.05
C LEU A 212 5.40 10.07 17.25
N ILE A 213 4.19 9.99 16.71
CA ILE A 213 3.74 8.84 15.92
C ILE A 213 4.59 8.73 14.64
N CYS A 214 4.85 9.83 13.95
CA CYS A 214 5.72 9.82 12.77
C CYS A 214 7.13 9.30 13.09
N LYS A 215 7.67 9.65 14.27
CA LYS A 215 8.95 9.13 14.74
C LYS A 215 8.89 7.64 15.06
N GLU A 216 7.84 7.16 15.73
CA GLU A 216 7.68 5.73 16.01
C GLU A 216 7.62 4.89 14.74
N VAL A 217 6.92 5.39 13.72
CA VAL A 217 6.84 4.75 12.41
C VAL A 217 8.20 4.78 11.72
N TYR A 218 8.86 5.94 11.71
CA TYR A 218 10.23 6.04 11.19
C TYR A 218 11.16 5.03 11.86
N ASP A 219 11.18 4.98 13.20
CA ASP A 219 12.01 4.06 13.97
C ASP A 219 11.66 2.60 13.66
N PHE A 220 10.39 2.29 13.40
CA PHE A 220 9.98 0.95 12.95
C PHE A 220 10.65 0.60 11.61
N TYR A 221 10.49 1.40 10.56
CA TYR A 221 11.01 1.07 9.23
C TYR A 221 12.54 1.13 9.11
N PHE A 222 13.19 2.07 9.79
CA PHE A 222 14.64 2.28 9.65
C PHE A 222 15.48 1.60 10.72
N HIS A 223 14.88 1.16 11.84
CA HIS A 223 15.62 0.55 12.94
C HIS A 223 15.11 -0.82 13.39
N LYS A 224 13.85 -1.19 13.08
CA LYS A 224 13.27 -2.48 13.53
C LYS A 224 13.01 -3.47 12.38
N VAL A 225 12.61 -2.97 11.21
CA VAL A 225 12.31 -3.82 10.06
C VAL A 225 13.60 -4.37 9.46
N ASN A 226 13.69 -5.70 9.41
CA ASN A 226 14.70 -6.37 8.61
C ASN A 226 14.22 -6.42 7.16
N THR A 227 14.85 -5.62 6.30
CA THR A 227 14.61 -5.64 4.87
C THR A 227 15.34 -6.82 4.24
N LEU A 228 14.76 -7.38 3.19
CA LEU A 228 15.42 -8.41 2.39
C LEU A 228 16.55 -7.79 1.55
N ASP A 229 17.57 -8.58 1.24
CA ASP A 229 18.65 -8.16 0.33
C ASP A 229 18.27 -8.41 -1.15
N ALA A 230 17.31 -9.30 -1.40
CA ALA A 230 16.87 -9.74 -2.73
C ALA A 230 16.01 -8.77 -3.54
N ASN A 231 15.90 -7.49 -3.18
CA ASN A 231 14.79 -6.64 -3.66
C ASN A 231 14.65 -6.56 -5.20
N ILE A 232 15.75 -6.32 -5.91
CA ILE A 232 15.77 -6.30 -7.38
C ILE A 232 15.61 -7.71 -7.97
N SER A 233 16.18 -8.72 -7.31
CA SER A 233 16.06 -10.11 -7.73
C SER A 233 14.62 -10.60 -7.65
N LEU A 234 13.87 -10.23 -6.60
CA LEU A 234 12.47 -10.58 -6.42
C LEU A 234 11.58 -9.98 -7.50
N LEU A 235 11.83 -8.73 -7.90
CA LEU A 235 11.13 -8.12 -9.03
C LEU A 235 11.39 -8.88 -10.35
N LYS A 236 12.64 -9.30 -10.60
CA LYS A 236 12.99 -10.10 -11.79
C LYS A 236 12.29 -11.45 -11.78
N ILE A 237 12.33 -12.16 -10.64
CA ILE A 237 11.65 -13.44 -10.49
C ILE A 237 10.14 -13.26 -10.70
N GLY A 238 9.53 -12.24 -10.08
CA GLY A 238 8.12 -11.93 -10.27
C GLY A 238 7.75 -11.65 -11.73
N ARG A 239 8.61 -10.94 -12.47
CA ARG A 239 8.43 -10.71 -13.91
C ARG A 239 8.50 -12.02 -14.71
N ASP A 240 9.50 -12.84 -14.45
CA ASP A 240 9.66 -14.16 -15.08
C ASP A 240 8.44 -15.06 -14.79
N THR A 241 7.90 -15.01 -13.56
CA THR A 241 6.68 -15.72 -13.16
C THR A 241 5.44 -15.22 -13.89
N LEU A 242 5.30 -13.90 -14.07
CA LEU A 242 4.19 -13.32 -14.84
C LEU A 242 4.23 -13.74 -16.32
N GLU A 243 5.42 -13.89 -16.90
CA GLU A 243 5.57 -14.41 -18.27
C GLU A 243 5.08 -15.87 -18.41
N LEU A 244 5.28 -16.70 -17.39
CA LEU A 244 4.73 -18.07 -17.36
C LEU A 244 3.20 -18.05 -17.25
N LEU A 245 2.66 -17.23 -16.37
CA LEU A 245 1.20 -17.06 -16.21
C LEU A 245 0.55 -16.55 -17.50
N GLN A 246 1.20 -15.66 -18.24
CA GLN A 246 0.73 -15.23 -19.57
C GLN A 246 0.67 -16.37 -20.59
N LYS A 247 1.60 -17.32 -20.51
CA LYS A 247 1.64 -18.53 -21.36
C LYS A 247 0.62 -19.59 -20.95
N ARG A 248 -0.28 -19.27 -20.01
CA ARG A 248 -1.35 -20.13 -19.46
C ARG A 248 -0.84 -21.31 -18.64
N ASP A 249 0.33 -21.19 -18.02
CA ASP A 249 0.73 -22.13 -16.98
C ASP A 249 -0.21 -22.01 -15.76
N SER A 250 -0.30 -23.11 -15.00
CA SER A 250 -1.12 -23.12 -13.80
C SER A 250 -0.51 -22.22 -12.71
N LEU A 251 -1.37 -21.69 -11.82
CA LEU A 251 -0.93 -20.89 -10.68
C LEU A 251 0.01 -21.69 -9.76
N GLU A 252 -0.21 -23.00 -9.64
CA GLU A 252 0.68 -23.90 -8.90
C GLU A 252 2.07 -23.96 -9.53
N SER A 253 2.15 -24.21 -10.84
CA SER A 253 3.42 -24.25 -11.58
C SER A 253 4.17 -22.92 -11.48
N ALA A 254 3.46 -21.80 -11.57
CA ALA A 254 4.03 -20.46 -11.42
C ALA A 254 4.55 -20.19 -10.00
N ALA A 255 3.83 -20.62 -8.97
CA ALA A 255 4.25 -20.50 -7.58
C ALA A 255 5.50 -21.36 -7.28
N ARG A 256 5.52 -22.62 -7.76
CA ARG A 256 6.69 -23.51 -7.67
C ARG A 256 7.90 -22.91 -8.37
N PHE A 257 7.72 -22.37 -9.57
CA PHE A 257 8.78 -21.68 -10.30
C PHE A 257 9.31 -20.47 -9.51
N PHE A 258 8.41 -19.60 -9.03
CA PHE A 258 8.78 -18.42 -8.26
C PHE A 258 9.64 -18.80 -7.04
N TYR A 259 9.16 -19.74 -6.24
CA TYR A 259 9.85 -20.16 -5.03
C TYR A 259 11.20 -20.86 -5.33
N ALA A 260 11.26 -21.71 -6.34
CA ALA A 260 12.50 -22.36 -6.76
C ALA A 260 13.55 -21.34 -7.23
N GLU A 261 13.14 -20.29 -7.96
CA GLU A 261 14.06 -19.22 -8.36
C GLU A 261 14.50 -18.35 -7.19
N VAL A 262 13.62 -18.12 -6.20
CA VAL A 262 14.00 -17.47 -4.94
C VAL A 262 15.07 -18.27 -4.22
N GLN A 263 14.88 -19.59 -4.05
CA GLN A 263 15.87 -20.45 -3.40
C GLN A 263 17.23 -20.43 -4.11
N LYS A 264 17.25 -20.29 -5.44
CA LYS A 264 18.49 -20.21 -6.22
C LYS A 264 19.17 -18.85 -6.15
N ARG A 265 18.41 -17.77 -6.27
CA ARG A 265 18.95 -16.41 -6.46
C ARG A 265 19.06 -15.62 -5.15
N SER A 266 18.33 -16.04 -4.12
CA SER A 266 18.20 -15.36 -2.81
C SER A 266 17.89 -16.38 -1.70
N PRO A 267 18.78 -17.37 -1.46
CA PRO A 267 18.54 -18.46 -0.52
C PRO A 267 18.29 -17.96 0.92
N GLU A 268 18.98 -16.91 1.35
CA GLU A 268 18.83 -16.25 2.65
C GLU A 268 17.40 -15.71 2.91
N ASP A 269 16.71 -15.25 1.86
CA ASP A 269 15.38 -14.65 1.95
C ASP A 269 14.25 -15.68 1.73
N SER A 270 14.59 -16.90 1.32
CA SER A 270 13.62 -17.95 0.95
C SER A 270 12.67 -18.34 2.09
N ALA A 271 13.15 -18.36 3.34
CA ALA A 271 12.32 -18.66 4.50
C ALA A 271 11.25 -17.59 4.71
N ALA A 272 11.65 -16.32 4.68
CA ALA A 272 10.74 -15.19 4.83
C ALA A 272 9.68 -15.18 3.71
N ILE A 273 10.04 -15.54 2.49
CA ILE A 273 9.12 -15.61 1.36
C ILE A 273 8.12 -16.76 1.52
N LEU A 274 8.58 -17.94 1.94
CA LEU A 274 7.71 -19.09 2.21
C LEU A 274 6.66 -18.76 3.27
N GLU A 275 7.06 -18.10 4.35
CA GLU A 275 6.17 -17.71 5.45
C GLU A 275 5.05 -16.73 5.03
N ASN A 276 5.21 -16.01 3.92
CA ASN A 276 4.18 -15.10 3.40
C ASN A 276 3.16 -15.79 2.48
N PHE A 277 3.32 -17.08 2.20
CA PHE A 277 2.29 -17.90 1.55
C PHE A 277 1.34 -18.53 2.57
N SER A 278 0.13 -18.92 2.14
CA SER A 278 -0.78 -19.70 2.97
C SER A 278 -0.19 -21.08 3.28
N VAL A 279 -0.62 -21.69 4.40
CA VAL A 279 -0.14 -23.02 4.83
C VAL A 279 -0.28 -24.09 3.73
N ASP A 280 -1.38 -24.06 2.98
CA ASP A 280 -1.60 -25.01 1.88
C ASP A 280 -0.56 -24.83 0.75
N ILE A 281 -0.25 -23.58 0.42
CA ILE A 281 0.76 -23.28 -0.60
C ILE A 281 2.15 -23.61 -0.07
N GLN A 282 2.44 -23.36 1.22
CA GLN A 282 3.70 -23.77 1.83
C GLN A 282 3.90 -25.29 1.74
N ALA A 283 2.88 -26.08 2.11
CA ALA A 283 2.94 -27.53 2.01
C ALA A 283 3.18 -28.00 0.57
N MET A 284 2.53 -27.37 -0.41
CA MET A 284 2.72 -27.64 -1.83
C MET A 284 4.14 -27.29 -2.31
N LEU A 285 4.72 -26.17 -1.86
CA LEU A 285 6.06 -25.74 -2.25
C LEU A 285 7.18 -26.58 -1.61
N LEU A 286 6.91 -27.20 -0.45
CA LEU A 286 7.85 -28.05 0.28
C LEU A 286 7.80 -29.54 -0.14
N ALA A 287 6.78 -29.93 -0.90
CA ALA A 287 6.59 -31.28 -1.44
C ALA A 287 7.22 -31.42 -2.84
#